data_AF-A0A838VHS7-F1
#
_entry.id   AF-A0A838VHS7-F1
#
_cell.length_a   1.000
_cell.length_b   1.000
_cell.length_c   1.000
_cell.angle_alpha   90.00
_cell.angle_beta   90.00
_cell.angle_gamma   90.00
#
_symmetry.space_group_name_H-M   'P 1'
#
loop_
_entity.id
_entity.type
_entity.pdbx_description
1 polymer ?
#
loop_
_entity_poly.entity_id
_entity_poly.type
_entity_poly.pdbx_seq_one_letter_code
_entity_poly.pdbx_strand_id
1 'polypeptide(L)' 'KKSVQQMKLGKADFSDYLINQINQQAGCAETVTFDAKLQKLAGIRLL' A
#
# COMPACT_ATOMS: atom_id res chain seq x y z
N LYS A 1 -5.92 -4.37 12.81
CA LYS A 1 -6.70 -3.82 11.66
C LYS A 1 -5.99 -2.58 11.06
N LYS A 2 -4.72 -2.72 10.63
CA LYS A 2 -3.88 -1.58 10.20
C LYS A 2 -4.30 -1.06 8.81
N SER A 3 -4.54 -1.94 7.84
CA SER A 3 -5.04 -1.53 6.50
C SER A 3 -6.38 -0.79 6.53
N VAL A 4 -7.30 -1.14 7.45
CA VAL A 4 -8.58 -0.42 7.61
C VAL A 4 -8.37 1.01 8.10
N GLN A 5 -7.45 1.22 9.04
CA GLN A 5 -7.12 2.57 9.52
C GLN A 5 -6.42 3.39 8.44
N GLN A 6 -5.52 2.78 7.66
CA GLN A 6 -4.84 3.45 6.56
C GLN A 6 -5.83 3.85 5.45
N MET A 7 -6.80 2.99 5.11
CA MET A 7 -7.87 3.33 4.16
C MET A 7 -8.70 4.53 4.61
N LYS A 8 -9.03 4.62 5.91
CA LYS A 8 -9.79 5.77 6.44
C LYS A 8 -9.05 7.10 6.35
N LEU A 9 -7.71 7.07 6.31
CA LEU A 9 -6.86 8.27 6.34
C LEU A 9 -6.31 8.65 4.96
N GLY A 10 -6.20 7.71 4.03
CA GLY A 10 -5.65 7.97 2.71
C GLY A 10 -6.69 7.87 1.59
N LYS A 11 -6.20 7.87 0.35
CA LYS A 11 -7.04 8.02 -0.87
C LYS A 11 -7.17 6.75 -1.72
N ALA A 12 -6.47 5.70 -1.32
CA ALA A 12 -6.48 4.40 -1.99
C ALA A 12 -7.55 3.47 -1.41
N ASP A 13 -7.81 2.37 -2.11
CA ASP A 13 -8.83 1.40 -1.72
C ASP A 13 -8.29 0.48 -0.61
N PHE A 14 -9.20 -0.19 0.13
CA PHE A 14 -8.80 -1.10 1.22
C PHE A 14 -7.78 -2.15 0.76
N SER A 15 -8.01 -2.71 -0.43
CA SER A 15 -7.17 -3.72 -1.06
C SER A 15 -5.73 -3.25 -1.19
N ASP A 16 -5.51 -1.99 -1.54
CA ASP A 16 -4.16 -1.47 -1.77
C ASP A 16 -3.33 -1.44 -0.48
N TYR A 17 -3.94 -1.00 0.62
CA TYR A 17 -3.31 -1.03 1.93
C TYR A 17 -3.14 -2.45 2.46
N LEU A 18 -4.04 -3.36 2.11
CA LEU A 18 -3.92 -4.76 2.50
C LEU A 18 -2.74 -5.42 1.77
N ILE A 19 -2.63 -5.23 0.47
CA ILE A 19 -1.54 -5.77 -0.35
C ILE A 19 -0.19 -5.23 0.12
N ASN A 20 -0.07 -3.90 0.29
CA ASN A 20 1.19 -3.31 0.79
C ASN A 20 1.55 -3.86 2.18
N GLN A 21 0.58 -4.03 3.08
CA GLN A 21 0.84 -4.62 4.40
C GLN A 21 1.33 -6.08 4.30
N ILE A 22 0.73 -6.89 3.42
CA ILE A 22 1.14 -8.28 3.21
C ILE A 22 2.56 -8.34 2.66
N ASN A 23 2.89 -7.49 1.68
CA ASN A 23 4.24 -7.44 1.10
C ASN A 23 5.29 -7.05 2.15
N GLN A 24 4.99 -6.07 3.01
CA GLN A 24 5.87 -5.72 4.13
C GLN A 24 6.03 -6.89 5.12
N GLN A 25 4.96 -7.62 5.42
CA GLN A 25 5.00 -8.79 6.31
C GLN A 25 5.77 -9.96 5.69
N ALA A 26 5.76 -10.09 4.37
CA ALA A 26 6.55 -11.07 3.62
C ALA A 26 8.03 -10.67 3.47
N GLY A 27 8.43 -9.48 3.94
CA GLY A 27 9.80 -8.99 3.82
C GLY A 27 10.15 -8.46 2.43
N CYS A 28 9.15 -8.15 1.59
CA CYS A 28 9.39 -7.49 0.32
C CYS A 28 9.98 -6.09 0.54
N ALA A 29 10.99 -5.73 -0.27
CA ALA A 29 11.62 -4.41 -0.19
C ALA A 29 10.68 -3.29 -0.67
N GLU A 30 9.92 -3.55 -1.73
CA GLU A 30 8.96 -2.62 -2.30
C GLU A 30 7.80 -3.35 -2.98
N THR A 31 6.69 -2.63 -3.12
CA THR A 31 5.52 -3.02 -3.88
C THR A 31 5.45 -2.12 -5.11
N VAL A 32 5.55 -2.73 -6.29
CA VAL A 32 5.52 -1.99 -7.56
C VAL A 32 4.09 -1.97 -8.10
N THR A 33 3.60 -0.80 -8.51
CA THR A 33 2.24 -0.62 -9.01
C THR A 33 2.17 0.46 -10.08
N PHE A 34 1.15 0.41 -10.93
CA PHE A 34 0.78 1.48 -11.86
C PHE A 34 -0.31 2.40 -11.30
N ASP A 35 -0.85 2.09 -10.12
CA ASP A 35 -1.87 2.93 -9.48
C ASP A 35 -1.23 4.16 -8.82
N ALA A 36 -1.39 5.31 -9.47
CA ALA A 36 -0.89 6.60 -9.01
C ALA A 36 -1.47 7.05 -7.64
N LYS A 37 -2.58 6.46 -7.17
CA LYS A 37 -3.12 6.72 -5.82
C LYS A 37 -2.13 6.30 -4.72
N LEU A 38 -1.22 5.36 -5.00
CA LEU A 38 -0.32 4.74 -4.03
C LEU A 38 1.07 5.39 -3.96
N GLN A 39 1.38 6.33 -4.86
CA GLN A 39 2.72 6.91 -5.05
C GLN A 39 3.36 7.52 -3.79
N LYS A 40 2.55 7.88 -2.77
CA LYS A 40 3.03 8.50 -1.52
C LYS A 40 3.06 7.53 -0.33
N LEU A 41 2.70 6.27 -0.54
CA LEU A 41 2.73 5.26 0.51
C LEU A 41 4.15 4.71 0.67
N ALA A 42 4.58 4.55 1.92
CA ALA A 42 5.85 3.92 2.21
C ALA A 42 5.91 2.48 1.66
N GLY A 43 7.04 2.15 1.03
CA GLY A 43 7.27 0.84 0.41
C GLY A 43 6.55 0.65 -0.92
N ILE A 44 5.99 1.70 -1.53
CA ILE A 44 5.42 1.66 -2.88
C ILE A 44 6.35 2.35 -3.87
N ARG A 45 6.52 1.72 -5.04
CA ARG A 45 7.16 2.33 -6.22
C ARG A 45 6.14 2.40 -7.36
N LEU A 46 5.88 3.62 -7.83
CA LEU A 46 5.06 3.83 -9.02
C LEU A 46 5.90 3.57 -10.28
N LEU A 47 5.34 2.83 -11.23
CA LEU A 47 5.87 2.67 -12.59
C LEU A 47 5.15 3.57 -13.59
#